data_AF-A0A975KII0-F1
#
_entry.id   AF-A0A975KII0-F1
#
_cell.length_a   1.000
_cell.length_b   1.000
_cell.length_c   1.000
_cell.angle_alpha   90.00
_cell.angle_beta   90.00
_cell.angle_gamma   90.00
#
_symmetry.space_group_name_H-M   'P 1'
#
loop_
_entity.id
_entity.type
_entity.pdbx_description
1 polymer ?
#
loop_
_entity_poly.entity_id
_entity_poly.type
_entity_poly.pdbx_seq_one_letter_code
_entity_poly.pdbx_strand_id
1 'polypeptide(L)' 'MNFTIECIPTWALCYLINSDPTGLTDEEIEMIDKWHTANNVMNVCTASEQEGECYPYFSHCPAFGLATEVIDCHVMIL' A
#
# COMPACT_ATOMS: atom_id res chain seq x y z
N MET A 1 7.92 -15.03 8.38
CA MET A 1 6.74 -14.15 8.51
C MET A 1 7.08 -13.01 9.43
N ASN A 2 7.51 -11.91 8.83
CA ASN A 2 7.76 -10.65 9.51
C ASN A 2 6.68 -9.65 9.10
N PHE A 3 6.38 -8.71 9.98
CA PHE A 3 5.51 -7.58 9.68
C PHE A 3 6.34 -6.30 9.67
N THR A 4 6.06 -5.46 8.69
CA THR A 4 6.57 -4.09 8.61
C THR A 4 5.40 -3.12 8.59
N ILE A 5 5.66 -1.86 8.93
CA ILE A 5 4.68 -0.78 8.74
C ILE A 5 5.19 0.05 7.57
N GLU A 6 4.40 0.14 6.52
CA GLU A 6 4.74 0.85 5.29
C GLU A 6 3.71 1.94 5.02
N CYS A 7 4.20 3.09 4.54
CA CYS A 7 3.37 4.22 4.13
C CYS A 7 2.84 3.98 2.71
N ILE A 8 1.67 3.34 2.60
CA ILE A 8 1.09 2.92 1.33
C ILE A 8 0.27 4.05 0.71
N PRO A 9 0.50 4.41 -0.57
CA PRO A 9 -0.34 5.37 -1.26
C PRO A 9 -1.82 5.00 -1.23
N THR A 10 -2.70 5.97 -0.91
CA THR A 10 -4.14 5.69 -0.77
C THR A 10 -4.79 5.24 -2.08
N TRP A 11 -4.29 5.72 -3.22
CA TRP A 11 -4.76 5.31 -4.54
C TRP A 11 -4.48 3.83 -4.87
N ALA A 12 -3.49 3.20 -4.22
CA ALA A 12 -3.10 1.81 -4.48
C ALA A 12 -3.82 0.78 -3.60
N LEU A 13 -4.53 1.23 -2.55
CA LEU A 13 -5.11 0.35 -1.53
C LEU A 13 -6.15 -0.63 -2.09
N CYS A 14 -7.02 -0.17 -2.98
CA CYS A 14 -8.05 -1.03 -3.59
C CYS A 14 -7.43 -2.21 -4.34
N TYR A 15 -6.30 -1.96 -5.02
CA TYR A 15 -5.61 -3.02 -5.73
C TYR A 15 -4.89 -3.98 -4.78
N LEU A 16 -4.14 -3.46 -3.82
CA LEU A 16 -3.38 -4.29 -2.86
C LEU A 16 -4.26 -5.14 -1.94
N ILE A 17 -5.42 -4.63 -1.53
CA ILE A 17 -6.30 -5.29 -0.54
C ILE A 17 -7.42 -6.09 -1.23
N ASN A 18 -8.03 -5.53 -2.28
CA ASN A 18 -9.21 -6.12 -2.94
C ASN A 18 -8.92 -6.69 -4.32
N SER A 19 -7.68 -6.62 -4.81
CA SER A 19 -7.32 -6.99 -6.18
C SER A 19 -8.14 -6.25 -7.25
N ASP A 20 -8.59 -5.03 -6.93
CA ASP A 20 -9.39 -4.19 -7.82
C ASP A 20 -8.50 -3.13 -8.50
N PRO A 21 -8.22 -3.25 -9.81
CA PRO A 21 -7.40 -2.29 -10.55
C PRO A 21 -8.20 -1.07 -11.04
N THR A 22 -9.49 -0.97 -10.73
CA THR A 22 -10.35 0.11 -11.22
C THR A 22 -9.80 1.48 -10.82
N GLY A 23 -9.57 2.34 -11.81
CA GLY A 23 -9.02 3.68 -11.59
C GLY A 23 -7.50 3.77 -11.61
N LEU A 24 -6.80 2.64 -11.78
CA LEU A 24 -5.36 2.60 -12.00
C LEU A 24 -5.02 2.51 -13.49
N THR A 25 -3.89 3.11 -13.84
CA THR A 25 -3.23 2.95 -15.14
C THR A 25 -2.34 1.70 -15.15
N ASP A 26 -2.00 1.21 -16.34
CA ASP A 26 -1.08 0.07 -16.49
C ASP A 26 0.30 0.34 -15.85
N GLU A 27 0.78 1.59 -15.91
CA GLU A 27 2.06 2.00 -15.29
C GLU A 27 2.00 1.95 -13.76
N GLU A 28 0.87 2.34 -13.16
CA GLU A 28 0.64 2.26 -11.71
C GLU A 28 0.55 0.80 -11.26
N ILE A 29 -0.15 -0.05 -12.00
CA ILE A 29 -0.23 -1.49 -11.71
C ILE A 29 1.16 -2.12 -11.77
N GLU A 30 1.93 -1.87 -12.83
CA GLU A 30 3.29 -2.40 -12.97
C GLU A 30 4.20 -1.93 -11.81
N MET A 31 4.05 -0.68 -11.38
CA MET A 31 4.79 -0.13 -10.23
C MET A 31 4.44 -0.85 -8.92
N ILE A 32 3.15 -1.06 -8.66
CA ILE A 32 2.68 -1.78 -7.47
C ILE A 32 3.21 -3.22 -7.50
N ASP A 33 3.08 -3.92 -8.62
CA ASP A 33 3.52 -5.31 -8.77
C ASP A 33 5.03 -5.48 -8.57
N LYS A 34 5.82 -4.54 -9.09
CA LYS A 34 7.27 -4.50 -8.88
C LYS A 34 7.61 -4.34 -7.40
N TRP A 35 6.97 -3.41 -6.71
CA TRP A 35 7.18 -3.21 -5.28
C TRP A 35 6.75 -4.45 -4.48
N HIS A 36 5.59 -5.03 -4.78
CA HIS A 36 5.05 -6.20 -4.12
C HIS A 36 6.01 -7.40 -4.25
N THR A 37 6.50 -7.64 -5.47
CA THR A 37 7.44 -8.73 -5.76
C THR A 37 8.82 -8.49 -5.14
N ALA A 38 9.37 -7.28 -5.25
CA ALA A 38 10.69 -6.96 -4.74
C ALA A 38 10.79 -7.12 -3.21
N ASN A 39 9.70 -6.87 -2.49
CA ASN A 39 9.65 -6.96 -1.03
C ASN A 39 9.12 -8.31 -0.52
N ASN A 40 8.82 -9.28 -1.40
CA ASN A 40 8.20 -10.56 -1.05
C ASN A 40 6.93 -10.39 -0.20
N VAL A 41 6.09 -9.43 -0.60
CA VAL A 41 4.84 -9.14 0.09
C VAL A 41 3.89 -10.33 -0.05
N MET A 42 3.28 -10.71 1.07
CA MET A 42 2.33 -11.80 1.18
C MET A 42 0.91 -11.29 1.44
N ASN A 43 0.79 -10.21 2.23
CA ASN A 43 -0.49 -9.58 2.54
C ASN A 43 -0.29 -8.13 2.97
N VAL A 44 -1.30 -7.30 2.73
CA VAL A 44 -1.37 -5.90 3.18
C VAL A 44 -2.68 -5.69 3.92
N CYS A 45 -2.63 -5.14 5.13
CA CYS A 45 -3.81 -4.67 5.85
C CYS A 45 -3.55 -3.28 6.44
N THR A 46 -4.61 -2.48 6.59
CA THR A 46 -4.51 -1.17 7.24
C THR A 46 -4.12 -1.32 8.71
N ALA A 47 -3.26 -0.44 9.22
CA ALA A 47 -2.68 -0.59 10.57
C ALA A 47 -3.68 -0.38 11.72
N SER A 48 -4.88 0.17 11.48
CA SER A 48 -5.95 0.21 12.48
C SER A 48 -7.11 -0.70 12.10
N GLU A 49 -7.39 -1.70 12.96
CA GLU A 49 -8.63 -2.48 12.92
C GLU A 49 -9.84 -1.74 13.53
N GLN A 50 -9.62 -0.58 14.17
CA GLN A 50 -10.71 0.28 14.65
C GLN A 50 -11.22 1.16 13.52
N GLU A 51 -12.51 1.04 13.20
CA GLU A 51 -13.21 1.91 12.25
C GLU A 51 -12.93 3.38 12.60
N GLY A 52 -12.22 4.10 11.72
CA GLY A 52 -12.09 5.55 11.76
C GLY A 52 -10.76 6.13 12.24
N GLU A 53 -9.76 5.33 12.62
CA GLU A 53 -8.54 5.87 13.28
C GLU A 53 -7.29 5.97 12.38
N CYS A 54 -7.25 5.32 11.21
CA CYS A 54 -6.14 5.47 10.28
C CYS A 54 -6.43 6.61 9.30
N TYR A 55 -6.08 7.83 9.71
CA TYR A 55 -6.27 9.01 8.88
C TYR A 55 -5.18 9.10 7.81
N PRO A 56 -5.55 9.26 6.53
CA PRO A 56 -4.58 9.54 5.49
C PRO A 56 -3.78 10.80 5.79
N TYR A 57 -2.49 10.79 5.43
CA TYR A 57 -1.61 11.94 5.57
C TYR A 57 -0.70 12.06 4.37
N PHE A 58 -0.17 13.27 4.11
CA PHE A 58 0.75 13.48 3.00
C PHE A 58 2.16 13.02 3.37
N SER A 59 2.77 12.18 2.52
CA SER A 59 4.17 11.76 2.64
C SER A 59 4.97 12.16 1.41
N HIS A 60 6.18 12.66 1.64
CA HIS A 60 7.17 12.88 0.59
C HIS A 60 7.89 11.60 0.15
N CYS A 61 7.77 10.52 0.93
CA CYS A 61 8.47 9.26 0.73
C CYS A 61 7.50 8.08 0.97
N PRO A 62 6.52 7.86 0.08
CA PRO A 62 5.69 6.66 0.13
C PRO A 62 6.53 5.40 -0.14
N ALA A 63 5.97 4.23 0.16
CA ALA A 63 6.60 2.94 -0.10
C ALA A 63 6.96 2.73 -1.59
N PHE A 64 6.19 3.35 -2.49
CA PHE A 64 6.43 3.39 -3.93
C PHE A 64 5.75 4.63 -4.55
N GLY A 65 6.18 4.99 -5.76
CA GLY A 65 5.62 6.12 -6.49
C GLY A 65 6.12 7.48 -6.02
N LEU A 66 5.35 8.52 -6.34
CA LEU A 66 5.66 9.92 -6.02
C LEU A 66 4.96 10.36 -4.73
N ALA A 67 5.46 11.45 -4.14
CA ALA A 67 4.88 12.09 -2.96
C ALA A 67 3.36 12.27 -3.08
N THR A 68 2.61 11.74 -2.11
CA THR A 68 1.16 11.61 -2.19
C THR A 68 0.56 11.39 -0.80
N GLU A 69 -0.76 11.30 -0.75
CA GLU A 69 -1.50 10.86 0.43
C GLU A 69 -1.31 9.36 0.66
N VAL A 70 -0.95 8.99 1.89
CA VAL A 70 -0.65 7.62 2.33
C VAL A 70 -1.44 7.25 3.57
N ILE A 71 -1.54 5.95 3.81
CA ILE A 71 -1.99 5.35 5.07
C ILE A 71 -0.91 4.37 5.55
N ASP A 72 -0.77 4.21 6.86
CA ASP A 72 0.10 3.19 7.41
C ASP A 72 -0.57 1.81 7.29
N CYS A 73 0.11 0.87 6.64
CA CYS A 73 -0.33 -0.51 6.50
C CYS A 73 0.64 -1.47 7.17
N HIS A 74 0.10 -2.51 7.81
CA HIS A 74 0.85 -3.70 8.15
C HIS A 74 1.08 -4.52 6.88
N VAL A 75 2.36 -4.68 6.52
CA VAL A 75 2.79 -5.47 5.36
C VAL A 75 3.45 -6.74 5.87
N MET A 76 2.82 -7.87 5.56
CA MET A 76 3.37 -9.19 5.84
C MET A 76 4.33 -9.56 4.71
N ILE A 77 5.57 -9.88 5.07
CA ILE A 77 6.61 -10.33 4.13
C ILE A 77 7.11 -11.73 4.50
N LEU A 78 7.52 -12.49 3.48
CA LEU A 78 8.03 -13.86 3.62
C LEU A 78 9.36 -13.89 4.38
#